data_AF-A0A5D3FE43-F1
#
_entry.id   AF-A0A5D3FE43-F1
#
_cell.length_a   1.000
_cell.length_b   1.000
_cell.length_c   1.000
_cell.angle_alpha   90.00
_cell.angle_beta   90.00
_cell.angle_gamma   90.00
#
_symmetry.space_group_name_H-M   'P 1'
#
loop_
_entity.id
_entity.type
_entity.pdbx_description
1 polymer ?
#
loop_
_entity_poly.entity_id
_entity_poly.type
_entity_poly.pdbx_seq_one_letter_code
_entity_poly.pdbx_strand_id
1 'polypeptide(L)'
;MLTHRVTIEPFEGDGARGEVYGTPITGVRALAVPKTTAVRTADGKTTTSDTTVVLLPGQVCPVRSRLTLPSGRKVVAVAVTDADGGGLPTPDHVEVVVI
;
A
#
# COMPACT_ATOMS: atom_id res chain seq x y z
N MET A 1 -14.44 -7.39 -5.95
CA MET A 1 -14.77 -6.05 -6.49
C MET A 1 -14.06 -5.00 -5.62
N LEU A 2 -13.39 -4.00 -6.22
CA LEU A 2 -12.64 -2.96 -5.48
C LEU A 2 -13.56 -1.78 -5.12
N THR A 3 -14.38 -1.95 -4.09
CA THR A 3 -15.42 -0.98 -3.71
C THR A 3 -14.88 0.23 -2.95
N HIS A 4 -13.70 0.11 -2.33
CA HIS A 4 -13.11 1.15 -1.51
C HIS A 4 -12.42 2.23 -2.36
N ARG A 5 -12.19 3.38 -1.74
CA ARG A 5 -11.40 4.48 -2.30
C ARG A 5 -10.34 4.89 -1.29
N VAL A 6 -9.10 4.94 -1.73
CA VAL A 6 -7.96 5.38 -0.93
C VAL A 6 -7.28 6.57 -1.58
N THR A 7 -6.53 7.33 -0.79
CA THR A 7 -5.56 8.31 -1.30
C THR A 7 -4.17 7.78 -1.07
N ILE A 8 -3.30 7.88 -2.07
CA ILE A 8 -1.91 7.43 -2.01
C ILE A 8 -1.02 8.65 -2.19
N GLU A 9 -0.09 8.87 -1.27
CA GLU A 9 1.02 9.81 -1.41
C GLU A 9 2.28 8.97 -1.66
N PRO A 10 2.73 8.82 -2.93
CA PRO A 10 3.84 7.95 -3.28
C PRO A 10 5.13 8.42 -2.65
N PHE A 11 5.91 7.52 -2.05
CA PHE A 11 7.23 7.87 -1.55
C PHE A 11 8.21 8.09 -2.71
N GLU A 12 8.86 9.26 -2.76
CA GLU A 12 9.80 9.65 -3.82
C GLU A 12 11.28 9.56 -3.39
N GLY A 13 11.53 9.31 -2.10
CA GLY A 13 12.88 9.17 -1.56
C GLY A 13 13.12 10.02 -0.32
N ASP A 14 14.37 10.02 0.13
CA ASP A 14 14.82 10.82 1.26
C ASP A 14 15.46 12.12 0.75
N GLY A 15 14.92 13.27 1.19
CA GLY A 15 15.43 14.59 0.90
C GLY A 15 16.21 15.20 2.07
N ALA A 16 16.76 16.40 1.88
CA ALA A 16 17.59 17.08 2.88
C ALA A 16 16.87 17.36 4.23
N ARG A 17 15.54 17.33 4.25
CA ARG A 17 14.71 17.57 5.45
C ARG A 17 13.89 16.34 5.88
N GLY A 18 14.20 15.17 5.33
CA GLY A 18 13.46 13.93 5.57
C GLY A 18 12.71 13.45 4.33
N GLU A 19 11.70 12.61 4.57
CA GLU A 19 10.94 11.90 3.54
C GLU A 19 10.24 12.84 2.56
N VAL A 20 10.37 12.55 1.27
CA VAL A 20 9.70 13.28 0.18
C VAL A 20 8.59 12.40 -0.38
N TYR A 21 7.43 13.02 -0.61
CA TYR A 21 6.26 12.37 -1.15
C TYR A 21 5.78 13.11 -2.39
N GLY A 22 5.35 12.33 -3.38
CA GLY A 22 4.78 12.84 -4.60
C GLY A 22 3.36 13.37 -4.44
N THR A 23 2.81 13.86 -5.55
CA THR A 23 1.45 14.41 -5.58
C THR A 23 0.43 13.35 -5.15
N PRO A 24 -0.51 13.67 -4.23
CA PRO A 24 -1.52 12.71 -3.78
C PRO A 24 -2.41 12.21 -4.92
N ILE A 25 -2.45 10.89 -5.11
CA ILE A 25 -3.34 10.20 -6.04
C ILE A 25 -4.64 9.88 -5.27
N THR A 26 -5.69 10.64 -5.52
CA THR A 26 -6.97 10.51 -4.80
C THR A 26 -7.93 9.56 -5.51
N GLY A 27 -8.85 8.95 -4.75
CA GLY A 27 -9.92 8.13 -5.31
C GLY A 27 -9.44 6.82 -5.95
N VAL A 28 -8.28 6.31 -5.56
CA VAL A 28 -7.75 5.04 -6.08
C VAL A 28 -8.67 3.90 -5.67
N ARG A 29 -9.10 3.09 -6.65
CA ARG A 29 -9.94 1.90 -6.40
C ARG A 29 -9.13 0.88 -5.61
N ALA A 30 -9.69 0.43 -4.50
CA ALA A 30 -9.02 -0.51 -3.62
C ALA A 30 -9.99 -1.52 -2.98
N LEU A 31 -9.42 -2.55 -2.37
CA LEU A 31 -10.08 -3.40 -1.38
C LEU A 31 -9.20 -3.41 -0.14
N ALA A 32 -9.72 -2.90 0.99
CA ALA A 32 -9.07 -3.08 2.28
C ALA A 32 -9.50 -4.43 2.84
N VAL A 33 -8.54 -5.35 2.99
CA VAL A 33 -8.74 -6.70 3.51
C VAL A 33 -8.24 -6.73 4.95
N PRO A 34 -9.12 -6.87 5.95
CA PRO A 34 -8.70 -7.11 7.33
C PRO A 34 -7.92 -8.43 7.39
N LYS A 35 -6.63 -8.36 7.72
CA LYS A 35 -5.74 -9.51 7.77
C LYS A 35 -4.60 -9.21 8.73
N THR A 36 -4.58 -9.94 9.84
CA THR A 36 -3.49 -9.84 10.82
C THR A 36 -2.26 -10.56 10.29
N THR A 37 -1.12 -9.87 10.15
CA THR A 37 0.14 -10.45 9.67
C THR A 37 1.33 -9.81 10.38
N ALA A 38 2.30 -10.61 10.81
CA ALA A 38 3.56 -10.12 11.33
C ALA A 38 4.46 -9.64 10.18
N VAL A 39 4.97 -8.41 10.28
CA VAL A 39 5.79 -7.76 9.25
C VAL A 39 7.07 -7.24 9.87
N ARG A 40 8.17 -7.31 9.14
CA ARG A 40 9.44 -6.70 9.54
C ARG A 40 9.54 -5.30 8.93
N THR A 41 9.76 -4.29 9.77
CA THR A 41 9.91 -2.89 9.34
C THR A 41 11.34 -2.60 8.89
N ALA A 42 11.55 -1.45 8.24
CA ALA A 42 12.87 -0.99 7.80
C ALA A 42 13.88 -0.88 8.95
N ASP A 43 13.43 -0.51 10.15
CA ASP A 43 14.26 -0.44 11.38
C ASP A 43 14.60 -1.83 11.96
N GLY A 44 14.19 -2.91 11.29
CA GLY A 44 14.46 -4.28 11.68
C GLY A 44 13.51 -4.86 12.74
N LYS A 45 12.53 -4.07 13.23
CA LYS A 45 11.55 -4.48 14.24
C LYS A 45 10.41 -5.29 13.61
N THR A 46 9.90 -6.28 14.35
CA THR A 46 8.66 -6.99 13.97
C THR A 46 7.44 -6.25 14.53
N THR A 47 6.48 -5.93 13.68
CA THR A 47 5.21 -5.29 14.02
C THR A 47 4.04 -6.05 13.39
N THR A 48 2.86 -5.93 13.97
CA THR A 48 1.64 -6.55 13.44
C THR A 48 0.93 -5.55 12.53
N SER A 49 0.72 -5.94 11.27
CA SER A 49 -0.25 -5.31 10.37
C SER A 49 -1.62 -5.94 10.58
N ASP A 50 -2.68 -5.14 10.53
CA ASP A 50 -4.07 -5.62 10.63
C ASP A 50 -4.82 -5.58 9.28
N THR A 51 -4.19 -5.05 8.23
CA THR A 51 -4.85 -4.75 6.95
C THR A 51 -3.90 -4.92 5.77
N THR A 52 -4.39 -5.55 4.71
CA THR A 52 -3.77 -5.54 3.37
C THR A 52 -4.65 -4.74 2.42
N VAL A 53 -4.08 -3.79 1.70
CA VAL A 53 -4.77 -3.01 0.67
C VAL A 53 -4.47 -3.63 -0.69
N VAL A 54 -5.51 -4.07 -1.39
CA VAL A 54 -5.41 -4.57 -2.77
C VAL A 54 -5.75 -3.43 -3.73
N LEU A 55 -4.84 -3.14 -4.65
CA LEU A 55 -4.97 -2.11 -5.68
C LEU A 55 -5.02 -2.75 -7.08
N LEU A 56 -5.38 -1.94 -8.08
CA LEU A 56 -5.26 -2.36 -9.48
C LEU A 56 -3.79 -2.52 -9.90
N PRO A 57 -3.50 -3.37 -10.89
CA PRO A 57 -2.18 -3.45 -11.51
C PRO A 57 -1.66 -2.08 -11.96
N GLY A 58 -0.36 -1.85 -11.79
CA GLY A 58 0.33 -0.63 -12.20
C GLY A 58 0.06 0.60 -11.34
N GLN A 59 -0.62 0.46 -10.20
CA GLN A 59 -0.77 1.56 -9.25
C GLN A 59 0.57 1.89 -8.57
N VAL A 60 0.92 3.17 -8.55
CA VAL A 60 2.18 3.66 -7.98
C VAL A 60 2.04 3.78 -6.47
N CYS A 61 2.56 2.78 -5.75
CA CYS A 61 2.57 2.76 -4.29
C CYS A 61 3.85 2.07 -3.80
N PRO A 62 5.04 2.68 -3.94
CA PRO A 62 6.28 2.09 -3.42
C PRO A 62 6.23 1.93 -1.89
N VAL A 63 7.12 1.08 -1.34
CA VAL A 63 7.30 0.95 0.12
C VAL A 63 7.58 2.32 0.74
N ARG A 64 7.09 2.57 1.96
CA ARG A 64 7.04 3.85 2.68
C ARG A 64 6.03 4.88 2.15
N SER A 65 5.30 4.58 1.08
CA SER A 65 4.17 5.44 0.65
C SER A 65 3.14 5.59 1.77
N ARG A 66 2.52 6.77 1.87
CA ARG A 66 1.45 7.02 2.82
C ARG A 66 0.11 6.76 2.14
N LEU A 67 -0.77 6.06 2.85
CA LEU A 67 -2.12 5.79 2.38
C LEU A 67 -3.13 6.35 3.37
N THR A 68 -4.18 6.98 2.84
CA THR A 68 -5.38 7.30 3.63
C THR A 68 -6.47 6.30 3.25
N LEU A 69 -6.84 5.46 4.22
CA LEU A 69 -7.88 4.43 4.08
C LEU A 69 -9.29 5.05 4.04
N PRO A 70 -10.33 4.31 3.62
CA PRO A 70 -11.70 4.82 3.57
C PRO A 70 -12.24 5.28 4.93
N SER A 71 -11.70 4.72 6.02
CA SER A 71 -12.01 5.14 7.39
C SER A 71 -11.38 6.48 7.79
N GLY A 72 -10.55 7.09 6.94
CA GLY A 72 -9.72 8.24 7.26
C GLY A 72 -8.42 7.89 7.99
N ARG A 73 -8.20 6.63 8.37
CA ARG A 73 -6.95 6.18 9.00
C ARG A 73 -5.79 6.36 8.02
N LYS A 74 -4.74 7.04 8.47
CA LYS A 74 -3.46 7.14 7.76
C LYS A 74 -2.57 5.97 8.14
N VAL A 75 -2.00 5.33 7.15
CA VAL A 75 -1.14 4.15 7.29
C VAL A 75 0.06 4.26 6.35
N VAL A 76 1.09 3.47 6.59
CA VAL A 76 2.31 3.44 5.77
C VAL A 76 2.49 2.08 5.11
N ALA A 77 2.81 2.06 3.82
CA ALA A 77 3.16 0.84 3.10
C ALA A 77 4.48 0.26 3.63
N VAL A 78 4.46 -0.99 4.09
CA VAL A 78 5.64 -1.70 4.60
C VAL A 78 6.12 -2.81 3.67
N ALA A 79 5.21 -3.35 2.86
CA ALA A 79 5.54 -4.28 1.78
C ALA A 79 4.58 -4.06 0.62
N VAL A 80 5.10 -4.20 -0.59
CA VAL A 80 4.36 -4.00 -1.84
C VAL A 80 4.74 -5.15 -2.76
N THR A 81 3.73 -5.86 -3.25
CA THR A 81 3.91 -7.02 -4.12
C THR A 81 3.04 -6.87 -5.35
N ASP A 82 3.64 -6.94 -6.53
CA ASP A 82 2.92 -7.10 -7.79
C ASP A 82 2.52 -8.57 -7.91
N ALA A 83 1.24 -8.86 -7.70
CA ALA A 83 0.67 -10.19 -7.90
C ALA A 83 0.23 -10.30 -9.37
N ASP A 84 1.18 -10.62 -10.23
CA ASP A 84 0.90 -11.06 -11.59
C ASP A 84 0.66 -12.57 -11.61
N GLY A 85 -0.42 -13.02 -12.25
CA GLY A 85 -0.80 -14.43 -12.26
C GLY A 85 0.17 -15.33 -13.05
N GLY A 86 1.29 -14.83 -13.54
CA GLY A 86 2.21 -15.57 -14.41
C GLY A 86 1.55 -16.15 -15.67
N GLY A 87 0.48 -15.52 -16.17
CA GLY A 87 -0.30 -16.01 -17.32
C GLY A 87 -1.46 -16.94 -16.96
N LEU A 88 -1.70 -17.23 -15.68
CA LEU A 88 -2.93 -17.88 -15.22
C LEU A 88 -4.14 -16.93 -15.39
N PRO A 89 -5.37 -17.46 -15.55
CA PRO A 89 -6.59 -16.65 -15.66
C PRO A 89 -7.04 -16.11 -14.28
N THR A 90 -6.10 -15.59 -13.50
CA THR A 90 -6.35 -14.94 -12.22
C THR A 90 -6.26 -13.43 -12.38
N PRO A 91 -7.06 -12.64 -11.64
CA PRO A 91 -6.94 -11.20 -11.68
C PRO A 91 -5.58 -10.73 -11.14
N ASP A 92 -4.83 -10.02 -11.97
CA ASP A 92 -3.63 -9.32 -11.52
C ASP A 92 -4.01 -8.18 -10.57
N HIS A 93 -3.14 -7.90 -9.60
CA HIS A 93 -3.33 -6.82 -8.64
C HIS A 93 -2.02 -6.46 -7.93
N VAL A 94 -2.05 -5.37 -7.17
CA VAL A 94 -0.95 -5.01 -6.26
C VAL A 94 -1.42 -5.22 -4.83
N GLU A 95 -0.68 -5.98 -4.04
CA GLU A 95 -0.89 -6.12 -2.60
C GLU A 95 0.00 -5.17 -1.83
N VAL A 96 -0.59 -4.37 -0.94
CA VAL A 96 0.12 -3.43 -0.08
C VAL A 96 -0.17 -3.77 1.37
N VAL A 97 0.84 -4.24 2.08
CA VAL A 97 0.77 -4.44 3.54
C VAL A 97 1.04 -3.10 4.21
N VAL A 98 0.21 -2.73 5.18
CA VAL A 98 0.26 -1.41 5.82
C VAL A 98 0.31 -1.50 7.34
N ILE A 99 0.93 -0.50 8.00
CA ILE A 99 0.91 -0.32 9.46
C ILE A 99 0.42 1.07 9.85
#